data_AF-A0A935RMC4-F1
#
_entry.id   AF-A0A935RMC4-F1
#
_cell.length_a   1.000
_cell.length_b   1.000
_cell.length_c   1.000
_cell.angle_alpha   90.00
_cell.angle_beta   90.00
_cell.angle_gamma   90.00
#
_symmetry.space_group_name_H-M   'P 1'
#
loop_
_entity.id
_entity.type
_entity.pdbx_description
1 polymer ?
#
loop_
_entity_poly.entity_id
_entity_poly.type
_entity_poly.pdbx_seq_one_letter_code
_entity_poly.pdbx_strand_id
1 'polypeptide(L)'
;MDLLDLNSPDPNDYRQPQFEAEDEFDIAERYRIRVGSKRENLEKAKVFYRHRQDAAKVATQAYESAKLYLEQLRSGWGAPIAWVGPATLYEFGLTIPTYSGPLKGFSASSSQTGQIQHVSHVTSKTTSGAGCATLGCLAAGPIGAVAGATMGKKNDVRTNVQVIDNRRFEIQIIGPSVAWSHVGNYTIEESVRSFRDLLLARSSNMDDPKVLALSQEQVVTVKNRSTDIEYTKLQEADERLRGAQYAYETAWSEFEAARLPVVTDLLARWKKSNVGMKIASVVFGPVLLLAWIAGIIFGNPNTSPIVAIAVLAGFVQVLSVAFLGVYYRIEYRLLKTLPSESSNFESIVRFFDKLHKRRNGA
;
A
#
# COMPACT_ATOMS: atom_id res chain seq x y z
N MET A 1 22.62 -33.56 33.28
CA MET A 1 23.43 -32.37 32.99
C MET A 1 22.83 -31.25 33.80
N ASP A 2 23.47 -31.00 34.94
CA ASP A 2 23.09 -29.97 35.90
C ASP A 2 23.39 -28.59 35.31
N LEU A 3 22.35 -27.78 35.14
CA LEU A 3 22.48 -26.33 35.05
C LEU A 3 22.14 -25.77 36.43
N LEU A 4 23.17 -25.77 37.27
CA LEU A 4 23.22 -25.10 38.56
C LEU A 4 22.93 -23.60 38.38
N ASP A 5 21.78 -23.21 38.92
CA ASP A 5 21.63 -22.13 39.90
C ASP A 5 22.90 -21.29 40.17
N LEU A 6 23.07 -20.22 39.40
CA LEU A 6 24.05 -19.16 39.63
C LEU A 6 23.36 -17.82 39.41
N ASN A 7 22.38 -17.52 40.26
CA ASN A 7 21.91 -16.16 40.55
C ASN A 7 20.95 -16.15 41.75
N SER A 8 21.29 -16.86 42.83
CA SER A 8 20.67 -16.58 44.12
C SER A 8 21.29 -15.27 44.65
N PRO A 9 20.50 -14.19 44.83
CA PRO A 9 21.01 -12.95 45.39
C PRO A 9 21.47 -13.18 46.83
N ASP A 10 22.64 -12.65 47.18
CA ASP A 10 23.19 -12.72 48.53
C ASP A 10 22.18 -12.11 49.52
N PRO A 11 21.66 -12.88 50.50
CA PRO A 11 20.66 -12.38 51.45
C PRO A 11 21.21 -11.33 52.42
N ASN A 12 22.52 -11.06 52.42
CA ASN A 12 23.16 -10.06 53.27
C ASN A 12 23.63 -8.80 52.52
N ASP A 13 23.40 -8.68 51.20
CA ASP A 13 23.68 -7.43 50.47
C ASP A 13 22.50 -6.44 50.55
N TYR A 14 22.06 -6.16 51.78
CA TYR A 14 21.23 -5.00 52.10
C TYR A 14 22.12 -3.81 52.45
N ARG A 15 23.06 -3.46 51.57
CA ARG A 15 23.51 -2.06 51.56
C ARG A 15 22.34 -1.26 51.03
N GLN A 16 21.56 -0.70 51.95
CA GLN A 16 20.65 0.39 51.61
C GLN A 16 21.47 1.38 50.78
N PRO A 17 21.11 1.64 49.51
CA PRO A 17 21.74 2.73 48.79
C PRO A 17 21.56 3.96 49.68
N GLN A 18 22.68 4.57 50.06
CA GLN A 18 22.65 5.92 50.63
C GLN A 18 21.93 6.76 49.58
N PHE A 19 20.65 7.04 49.82
CA PHE A 19 19.83 7.87 48.96
C PHE A 19 20.38 9.29 49.10
N GLU A 20 21.41 9.61 48.30
CA GLU A 20 21.45 10.93 47.69
C GLU A 20 20.07 11.13 47.05
N ALA A 21 19.39 12.22 47.38
CA ALA A 21 18.07 12.52 46.83
C ALA A 21 18.17 12.61 45.31
N GLU A 22 17.98 11.47 44.62
CA GLU A 22 18.04 11.41 43.17
C GLU A 22 16.99 12.39 42.62
N ASP A 23 17.45 13.25 41.72
CA ASP A 23 16.63 14.27 41.09
C ASP A 23 15.45 13.61 40.37
N GLU A 24 14.22 14.06 40.63
CA GLU A 24 12.99 13.52 40.03
C GLU A 24 13.04 13.58 38.49
N PHE A 25 13.80 14.54 37.94
CA PHE A 25 14.11 14.61 36.51
C PHE A 25 14.97 13.43 36.03
N ASP A 26 15.98 13.02 36.80
CA ASP A 26 16.90 11.93 36.43
C ASP A 26 16.19 10.56 36.53
N ILE A 27 15.23 10.44 37.46
CA ILE A 27 14.33 9.29 37.55
C ILE A 27 13.41 9.23 36.33
N ALA A 28 12.72 10.32 35.99
CA ALA A 28 11.81 10.37 34.84
C ALA A 28 12.53 10.11 33.51
N GLU A 29 13.76 10.60 33.35
CA GLU A 29 14.56 10.37 32.14
C GLU A 29 14.97 8.90 31.97
N ARG A 30 15.35 8.21 33.06
CA ARG A 30 15.63 6.76 33.02
C ARG A 30 14.40 5.96 32.59
N TYR A 31 13.22 6.31 33.11
CA TYR A 31 11.97 5.68 32.68
C TYR A 31 11.63 6.01 31.22
N ARG A 32 11.91 7.23 30.74
CA ARG A 32 11.74 7.60 29.32
C ARG A 32 12.58 6.72 28.38
N ILE A 33 13.84 6.49 28.72
CA ILE A 33 14.74 5.62 27.95
C ILE A 33 14.20 4.18 27.95
N ARG A 34 13.75 3.69 29.11
CA ARG A 34 13.13 2.36 29.23
C ARG A 34 11.89 2.21 28.36
N VAL A 35 10.99 3.19 28.37
CA VAL A 35 9.81 3.25 27.48
C VAL A 35 10.23 3.21 26.02
N GLY A 36 11.26 3.98 25.64
CA GLY A 36 11.80 3.98 24.28
C GLY A 36 12.24 2.59 23.83
N SER A 37 13.01 1.89 24.66
CA SER A 37 13.43 0.50 24.39
C SER A 37 12.25 -0.47 24.30
N LYS A 38 11.27 -0.38 25.20
CA LYS A 38 10.07 -1.24 25.14
C LYS A 38 9.20 -0.97 23.92
N ARG A 39 9.09 0.29 23.50
CA ARG A 39 8.40 0.70 22.27
C ARG A 39 9.06 0.10 21.04
N GLU A 40 10.39 0.16 20.95
CA GLU A 40 11.13 -0.45 19.84
C GLU A 40 10.89 -1.96 19.77
N ASN A 41 10.91 -2.65 20.91
CA ASN A 41 10.61 -4.08 20.98
C ASN A 41 9.16 -4.40 20.56
N LEU A 42 8.20 -3.57 20.97
CA LEU A 42 6.80 -3.69 20.53
C LEU A 42 6.67 -3.53 19.01
N GLU A 43 7.33 -2.55 18.41
CA GLU A 43 7.31 -2.37 16.95
C GLU A 43 7.95 -3.55 16.22
N LYS A 44 9.08 -4.08 16.72
CA LYS A 44 9.69 -5.32 16.19
C LYS A 44 8.72 -6.51 16.28
N ALA A 45 8.03 -6.67 17.41
CA ALA A 45 7.04 -7.73 17.60
C ALA A 45 5.83 -7.59 16.65
N LYS A 46 5.33 -6.35 16.44
CA LYS A 46 4.25 -6.08 15.47
C LYS A 46 4.65 -6.44 14.05
N VAL A 47 5.86 -6.07 13.63
CA VAL A 47 6.38 -6.39 12.30
C VAL A 47 6.52 -7.92 12.15
N PHE A 48 7.10 -8.59 13.15
CA PHE A 48 7.22 -10.04 13.15
C PHE A 48 5.85 -10.75 13.07
N TYR A 49 4.86 -10.28 13.84
CA TYR A 49 3.49 -10.81 13.80
C TYR A 49 2.87 -10.65 12.40
N ARG A 50 2.98 -9.48 11.78
CA ARG A 50 2.46 -9.25 10.41
C ARG A 50 3.08 -10.21 9.40
N HIS A 51 4.40 -10.39 9.43
CA HIS A 51 5.08 -11.35 8.55
C HIS A 51 4.56 -12.79 8.74
N ARG A 52 4.32 -13.20 9.99
CA ARG A 52 3.74 -14.53 10.27
C ARG A 52 2.29 -14.65 9.84
N GLN A 53 1.51 -13.60 10.03
CA GLN A 53 0.11 -13.56 9.59
C GLN A 53 0.02 -13.71 8.06
N ASP A 54 0.88 -13.03 7.31
CA ASP A 54 0.91 -13.13 5.86
C ASP A 54 1.38 -14.51 5.40
N ALA A 55 2.40 -15.10 6.06
CA ALA A 55 2.84 -16.46 5.77
C ALA A 55 1.73 -17.50 6.01
N ALA A 56 0.99 -17.39 7.12
CA ALA A 56 -0.14 -18.29 7.41
C ALA A 56 -1.29 -18.14 6.39
N LYS A 57 -1.57 -16.90 5.93
CA LYS A 57 -2.55 -16.66 4.86
C LYS A 57 -2.13 -17.32 3.55
N VAL A 58 -0.87 -17.16 3.15
CA VAL A 58 -0.34 -17.78 1.92
C VAL A 58 -0.39 -19.31 2.01
N ALA A 59 -0.03 -19.88 3.16
CA ALA A 59 -0.11 -21.33 3.39
C ALA A 59 -1.57 -21.84 3.27
N THR A 60 -2.51 -21.14 3.91
CA THR A 60 -3.94 -21.48 3.86
C THR A 60 -4.48 -21.40 2.43
N GLN A 61 -4.17 -20.34 1.69
CA GLN A 61 -4.58 -20.20 0.28
C GLN A 61 -4.01 -21.32 -0.60
N ALA A 62 -2.75 -21.71 -0.37
CA ALA A 62 -2.12 -22.81 -1.10
C ALA A 62 -2.73 -24.18 -0.75
N TYR A 63 -3.19 -24.36 0.48
CA TYR A 63 -3.91 -25.57 0.90
C TYR A 63 -5.31 -25.63 0.25
N GLU A 64 -6.08 -24.54 0.31
CA GLU A 64 -7.42 -24.48 -0.30
C GLU A 64 -7.38 -24.66 -1.81
N SER A 65 -6.40 -24.07 -2.51
CA SER A 65 -6.23 -24.28 -3.95
C SER A 65 -5.86 -25.73 -4.28
N ALA A 66 -4.97 -26.35 -3.50
CA ALA A 66 -4.62 -27.76 -3.68
C ALA A 66 -5.81 -28.70 -3.43
N LYS A 67 -6.65 -28.37 -2.45
CA LYS A 67 -7.87 -29.12 -2.12
C LYS A 67 -8.93 -28.99 -3.22
N LEU A 68 -9.15 -27.77 -3.72
CA LEU A 68 -10.05 -27.53 -4.84
C LEU A 68 -9.59 -28.28 -6.10
N TYR A 69 -8.29 -28.29 -6.37
CA TYR A 69 -7.73 -29.08 -7.48
C TYR A 69 -7.94 -30.59 -7.29
N LEU A 70 -7.79 -31.10 -6.06
CA LEU A 70 -8.10 -32.50 -5.76
C LEU A 70 -9.59 -32.83 -5.97
N GLU A 71 -10.49 -31.94 -5.57
CA GLU A 71 -11.94 -32.11 -5.81
C GLU A 71 -12.25 -32.13 -7.31
N GLN A 72 -11.61 -31.26 -8.08
CA GLN A 72 -11.70 -31.24 -9.55
C GLN A 72 -11.19 -32.55 -10.18
N LEU A 73 -10.05 -33.06 -9.72
CA LEU A 73 -9.51 -34.36 -10.16
C LEU A 73 -10.45 -35.51 -9.83
N ARG A 74 -11.00 -35.54 -8.60
CA ARG A 74 -11.97 -36.55 -8.15
C ARG A 74 -13.28 -36.50 -8.92
N SER A 75 -13.71 -35.31 -9.34
CA SER A 75 -14.89 -35.15 -10.21
C SER A 75 -14.67 -35.73 -11.62
N GLY A 76 -13.41 -35.83 -12.06
CA GLY A 76 -13.02 -36.34 -13.37
C GLY A 76 -13.12 -35.33 -14.52
N TRP A 77 -13.56 -34.09 -14.26
CA TRP A 77 -13.73 -33.06 -15.28
C TRP A 77 -12.59 -32.06 -15.31
N GLY A 78 -12.12 -31.60 -14.13
CA GLY A 78 -11.15 -30.50 -14.06
C GLY A 78 -11.77 -29.12 -14.25
N ALA A 79 -10.94 -28.07 -14.34
CA ALA A 79 -11.39 -26.72 -14.65
C ALA A 79 -11.80 -26.56 -16.13
N PRO A 80 -12.79 -25.70 -16.47
CA PRO A 80 -13.11 -25.38 -17.86
C PRO A 80 -11.99 -24.54 -18.48
N ILE A 81 -11.59 -24.88 -19.71
CA ILE A 81 -10.43 -24.28 -20.39
C ILE A 81 -10.86 -23.46 -21.60
N ALA A 82 -11.71 -24.04 -22.43
CA ALA A 82 -12.14 -23.42 -23.67
C ALA A 82 -13.55 -23.85 -24.04
N TRP A 83 -14.24 -23.02 -24.82
CA TRP A 83 -15.56 -23.33 -25.35
C TRP A 83 -15.68 -22.87 -26.80
N VAL A 84 -16.41 -23.64 -27.61
CA VAL A 84 -16.77 -23.29 -28.99
C VAL A 84 -18.19 -23.76 -29.24
N GLY A 85 -19.11 -22.81 -29.41
CA GLY A 85 -20.54 -23.11 -29.49
C GLY A 85 -21.01 -23.87 -28.24
N PRO A 86 -21.69 -25.02 -28.38
CA PRO A 86 -22.10 -25.85 -27.24
C PRO A 86 -21.00 -26.81 -26.73
N ALA A 87 -19.81 -26.83 -27.34
CA ALA A 87 -18.70 -27.65 -26.88
C ALA A 87 -17.93 -26.94 -25.76
N THR A 88 -17.68 -27.66 -24.67
CA THR A 88 -16.85 -27.20 -23.55
C THR A 88 -15.72 -28.20 -23.32
N LEU A 89 -14.49 -27.71 -23.38
CA LEU A 89 -13.29 -28.46 -23.05
C LEU A 89 -12.91 -28.18 -21.60
N TYR A 90 -12.81 -29.24 -20.82
CA TYR A 90 -12.29 -29.20 -19.46
C TYR A 90 -10.87 -29.74 -19.42
N GLU A 91 -10.25 -29.66 -18.24
CA GLU A 91 -8.90 -30.16 -18.03
C GLU A 91 -8.76 -31.65 -18.28
N PHE A 92 -9.76 -32.47 -17.94
CA PHE A 92 -9.76 -33.93 -18.08
C PHE A 92 -10.97 -34.50 -18.84
N GLY A 93 -11.98 -33.66 -19.09
CA GLY A 93 -13.19 -34.04 -19.81
C GLY A 93 -13.48 -33.17 -21.04
N LEU A 94 -14.36 -33.69 -21.89
CA LEU A 94 -14.96 -32.97 -23.00
C LEU A 94 -16.48 -33.15 -22.92
N THR A 95 -17.19 -32.04 -23.08
CA THR A 95 -18.65 -32.04 -23.26
C THR A 95 -18.97 -31.47 -24.62
N ILE A 96 -19.65 -32.26 -25.45
CA ILE A 96 -20.21 -31.86 -26.75
C ILE A 96 -21.66 -32.36 -26.80
N PRO A 97 -22.52 -31.85 -27.69
CA PRO A 97 -23.84 -32.43 -27.88
C PRO A 97 -23.73 -33.94 -28.07
N THR A 98 -24.53 -34.70 -27.31
CA THR A 98 -24.56 -36.19 -27.27
C THR A 98 -23.39 -36.90 -26.58
N TYR A 99 -22.38 -36.19 -26.06
CA TYR A 99 -21.29 -36.80 -25.32
C TYR A 99 -20.79 -35.94 -24.15
N SER A 100 -20.59 -36.59 -23.01
CA SER A 100 -19.90 -35.99 -21.88
C SER A 100 -19.00 -37.07 -21.29
N GLY A 101 -17.69 -36.88 -21.35
CA GLY A 101 -16.76 -37.88 -20.84
C GLY A 101 -15.28 -37.53 -21.04
N PRO A 102 -14.37 -38.51 -20.80
CA PRO A 102 -12.93 -38.30 -20.88
C PRO A 102 -12.47 -38.00 -22.31
N LEU A 103 -11.50 -37.10 -22.44
CA LEU A 103 -11.02 -36.61 -23.73
C LEU A 103 -9.96 -37.51 -24.43
N LYS A 104 -9.59 -38.64 -23.83
CA LYS A 104 -8.61 -39.58 -24.43
C LYS A 104 -9.13 -40.13 -25.76
N GLY A 105 -8.29 -40.05 -26.80
CA GLY A 105 -8.62 -40.56 -28.14
C GLY A 105 -9.52 -39.64 -28.96
N PHE A 106 -9.81 -38.42 -28.48
CA PHE A 106 -10.43 -37.40 -29.31
C PHE A 106 -9.41 -36.70 -30.21
N SER A 107 -9.86 -36.33 -31.40
CA SER A 107 -9.13 -35.54 -32.38
C SER A 107 -10.01 -34.38 -32.82
N ALA A 108 -9.39 -33.25 -33.17
CA ALA A 108 -10.10 -32.12 -33.76
C ALA A 108 -9.42 -31.67 -35.04
N SER A 109 -10.22 -31.28 -36.03
CA SER A 109 -9.78 -30.58 -37.23
C SER A 109 -10.56 -29.27 -37.35
N SER A 110 -9.96 -28.30 -38.02
CA SER A 110 -10.62 -27.03 -38.35
C SER A 110 -10.56 -26.83 -39.85
N SER A 111 -11.70 -26.55 -40.48
CA SER A 111 -11.77 -26.20 -41.90
C SER A 111 -12.29 -24.77 -42.04
N GLN A 112 -11.88 -24.09 -43.12
CA GLN A 112 -12.40 -22.79 -43.50
C GLN A 112 -13.11 -22.94 -44.84
N THR A 113 -14.31 -22.38 -44.93
CA THR A 113 -15.10 -22.29 -46.17
C THR A 113 -15.48 -20.84 -46.43
N GLY A 114 -15.77 -20.50 -47.69
CA GLY A 114 -16.14 -19.14 -48.09
C GLY A 114 -14.96 -18.24 -48.46
N GLN A 115 -15.27 -17.00 -48.82
CA GLN A 115 -14.32 -16.04 -49.40
C GLN A 115 -14.63 -14.62 -48.95
N ILE A 116 -13.61 -13.77 -48.96
CA ILE A 116 -13.75 -12.32 -48.79
C ILE A 116 -14.06 -11.73 -50.17
N GLN A 117 -15.19 -11.04 -50.28
CA GLN A 117 -15.58 -10.35 -51.51
C GLN A 117 -15.47 -8.85 -51.31
N HIS A 118 -14.80 -8.18 -52.23
CA HIS A 118 -14.79 -6.72 -52.32
C HIS A 118 -15.83 -6.32 -53.36
N VAL A 119 -16.97 -5.80 -52.92
CA VAL A 119 -18.01 -5.30 -53.81
C VAL A 119 -17.87 -3.78 -53.88
N SER A 120 -17.48 -3.29 -55.06
CA SER A 120 -17.42 -1.85 -55.34
C SER A 120 -18.77 -1.37 -55.87
N HIS A 121 -19.47 -0.57 -55.08
CA HIS A 121 -20.64 0.15 -55.54
C HIS A 121 -20.18 1.49 -56.11
N VAL A 122 -20.14 1.57 -57.44
CA VAL A 122 -19.89 2.83 -58.14
C VAL A 122 -21.21 3.56 -58.28
N THR A 123 -21.39 4.62 -57.50
CA THR A 123 -22.56 5.47 -57.63
C THR A 123 -22.16 6.68 -58.46
N SER A 124 -22.72 6.79 -59.67
CA SER A 124 -22.53 7.97 -60.51
C SER A 124 -23.73 8.89 -60.36
N LYS A 125 -23.50 10.14 -59.96
CA LYS A 125 -24.53 11.17 -59.98
C LYS A 125 -24.17 12.18 -61.07
N THR A 126 -24.92 12.12 -62.16
CA THR A 126 -24.88 13.09 -63.25
C THR A 126 -25.77 14.28 -62.88
N THR A 127 -25.17 15.39 -62.45
CA THR A 127 -25.93 16.65 -62.38
C THR A 127 -26.15 17.15 -63.80
N SER A 128 -27.39 17.07 -64.29
CA SER A 128 -27.73 17.53 -65.64
C SER A 128 -27.59 19.05 -65.73
N GLY A 129 -26.95 19.54 -66.80
CA GLY A 129 -26.75 20.98 -67.06
C GLY A 129 -28.04 21.77 -67.34
N ALA A 130 -29.21 21.12 -67.28
CA ALA A 130 -30.50 21.77 -67.43
C ALA A 130 -30.70 22.89 -66.40
N GLY A 131 -30.28 22.68 -65.14
CA GLY A 131 -30.40 23.71 -64.09
C GLY A 131 -29.61 24.98 -64.37
N CYS A 132 -28.41 24.86 -64.94
CA CYS A 132 -27.57 26.02 -65.31
C CYS A 132 -28.08 26.72 -66.58
N ALA A 133 -28.67 25.98 -67.52
CA ALA A 133 -29.31 26.56 -68.70
C ALA A 133 -30.54 27.39 -68.32
N THR A 134 -31.36 26.92 -67.37
CA THR A 134 -32.53 27.67 -66.91
C THR A 134 -32.13 28.93 -66.15
N LEU A 135 -31.12 28.84 -65.26
CA LEU A 135 -30.56 30.00 -64.55
C LEU A 135 -29.91 31.01 -65.51
N GLY A 136 -29.18 30.53 -66.51
CA GLY A 136 -28.59 31.38 -67.57
C GLY A 136 -29.65 32.05 -68.44
N CYS A 137 -30.76 31.35 -68.74
CA CYS A 137 -31.89 31.88 -69.49
C CYS A 137 -32.59 33.03 -68.74
N LEU A 138 -32.79 32.87 -67.44
CA LEU A 138 -33.39 33.89 -66.58
C LEU A 138 -32.51 35.14 -66.41
N ALA A 139 -31.18 34.96 -66.35
CA ALA A 139 -30.25 36.06 -66.10
C ALA A 139 -29.83 36.84 -67.35
N ALA A 140 -29.68 36.17 -68.49
CA ALA A 140 -29.12 36.79 -69.71
C ALA A 140 -29.85 36.37 -71.00
N GLY A 141 -31.06 35.83 -70.89
CA GLY A 141 -31.89 35.45 -72.02
C GLY A 141 -31.31 34.27 -72.82
N PRO A 142 -31.67 34.14 -74.12
CA PRO A 142 -31.33 32.97 -74.93
C PRO A 142 -29.83 32.68 -75.02
N ILE A 143 -28.99 33.71 -75.01
CA ILE A 143 -27.52 33.57 -75.09
C ILE A 143 -26.96 33.02 -73.76
N GLY A 144 -27.51 33.46 -72.63
CA GLY A 144 -27.17 32.92 -71.31
C GLY A 144 -27.56 31.45 -71.13
N ALA A 145 -28.66 31.02 -71.76
CA ALA A 145 -29.07 29.62 -71.77
C ALA A 145 -28.06 28.72 -72.51
N VAL A 146 -27.53 29.19 -73.65
CA VAL A 146 -26.52 28.46 -74.43
C VAL A 146 -25.19 28.38 -73.68
N ALA A 147 -24.75 29.47 -73.04
CA ALA A 147 -23.54 29.48 -72.23
C ALA A 147 -23.67 28.60 -70.95
N GLY A 148 -24.84 28.61 -70.31
CA GLY A 148 -25.15 27.75 -69.16
C GLY A 148 -25.27 26.27 -69.52
N ALA A 149 -25.67 25.95 -70.76
CA ALA A 149 -25.71 24.59 -71.28
C ALA A 149 -24.32 24.04 -71.68
N THR A 150 -23.36 24.91 -72.04
CA THR A 150 -22.00 24.51 -72.44
C THR A 150 -21.02 24.40 -71.27
N MET A 151 -21.33 24.97 -70.09
CA MET A 151 -20.59 24.67 -68.85
C MET A 151 -20.85 23.20 -68.44
N GLY A 152 -19.88 22.36 -68.78
CA GLY A 152 -20.00 20.92 -68.90
C GLY A 152 -20.51 20.15 -67.68
N LYS A 153 -21.13 19.01 -67.99
CA LYS A 153 -21.56 17.97 -67.05
C LYS A 153 -20.39 17.58 -66.14
N LYS A 154 -20.50 17.85 -64.84
CA LYS A 154 -19.62 17.23 -63.85
C LYS A 154 -20.27 15.92 -63.39
N ASN A 155 -19.54 14.83 -63.54
CA ASN A 155 -19.90 13.53 -62.99
C ASN A 155 -19.20 13.39 -61.64
N ASP A 156 -19.96 13.37 -60.55
CA ASP A 156 -19.41 12.92 -59.25
C ASP A 156 -19.52 11.39 -59.22
N VAL A 157 -18.37 10.72 -59.27
CA VAL A 157 -18.26 9.26 -59.19
C VAL A 157 -17.71 8.94 -57.82
N ARG A 158 -18.58 8.45 -56.94
CA ARG A 158 -18.16 7.95 -55.62
C ARG A 158 -18.17 6.43 -55.66
N THR A 159 -16.99 5.85 -55.48
CA THR A 159 -16.83 4.40 -55.32
C THR A 159 -16.87 4.09 -53.83
N ASN A 160 -17.91 3.40 -53.38
CA ASN A 160 -17.95 2.85 -52.03
C ASN A 160 -17.53 1.38 -52.11
N VAL A 161 -16.41 1.03 -51.48
CA VAL A 161 -15.92 -0.36 -51.42
C VAL A 161 -16.47 -1.00 -50.16
N GLN A 162 -17.43 -1.91 -50.33
CA GLN A 162 -17.95 -2.74 -49.25
C GLN A 162 -17.19 -4.07 -49.22
N VAL A 163 -16.63 -4.41 -48.06
CA VAL A 163 -16.04 -5.72 -47.82
C VAL A 163 -17.13 -6.63 -47.25
N ILE A 164 -17.48 -7.68 -48.00
CA ILE A 164 -18.42 -8.71 -47.57
C ILE A 164 -17.58 -9.96 -47.23
N ASP A 165 -17.43 -10.24 -45.94
CA ASP A 165 -16.73 -11.43 -45.46
C ASP A 165 -17.73 -12.56 -45.21
N ASN A 166 -17.75 -13.53 -46.14
CA ASN A 166 -18.59 -14.72 -46.07
C ASN A 166 -17.84 -15.95 -45.55
N ARG A 167 -16.65 -15.78 -44.95
CA ARG A 167 -15.89 -16.90 -44.40
C ARG A 167 -16.62 -17.54 -43.22
N ARG A 168 -16.67 -18.86 -43.24
CA ARG A 168 -17.17 -19.71 -42.17
C ARG A 168 -16.06 -20.65 -41.72
N PHE A 169 -15.94 -20.83 -40.41
CA PHE A 169 -15.01 -21.77 -39.82
C PHE A 169 -15.78 -22.92 -39.21
N GLU A 170 -15.39 -24.12 -39.57
CA GLU A 170 -15.93 -25.35 -39.01
C GLU A 170 -14.89 -25.99 -38.11
N ILE A 171 -15.30 -26.40 -36.92
CA ILE A 171 -14.56 -27.34 -36.09
C ILE A 171 -15.23 -28.71 -36.20
N GLN A 172 -14.44 -29.74 -36.45
CA GLN A 172 -14.89 -31.13 -36.40
C GLN A 172 -14.13 -31.84 -35.29
N ILE A 173 -14.86 -32.51 -34.41
CA ILE A 173 -14.33 -33.26 -33.28
C ILE A 173 -14.73 -34.72 -33.49
N ILE A 174 -13.75 -35.62 -33.52
CA ILE A 174 -13.93 -37.06 -33.74
C ILE A 174 -13.33 -37.80 -32.56
N GLY A 175 -14.13 -38.60 -31.87
CA GLY A 175 -13.72 -39.48 -30.78
C GLY A 175 -14.17 -40.93 -30.97
N PRO A 176 -13.92 -41.81 -29.98
CA PRO A 176 -14.10 -43.26 -30.11
C PRO A 176 -15.51 -43.73 -30.50
N SER A 177 -16.55 -42.96 -30.19
CA SER A 177 -17.95 -43.31 -30.50
C SER A 177 -18.82 -42.13 -30.89
N VAL A 178 -18.22 -40.95 -31.09
CA VAL A 178 -18.94 -39.71 -31.39
C VAL A 178 -18.14 -38.88 -32.39
N ALA A 179 -18.85 -38.32 -33.36
CA ALA A 179 -18.36 -37.28 -34.23
C ALA A 179 -19.32 -36.09 -34.15
N TRP A 180 -18.77 -34.90 -33.95
CA TRP A 180 -19.55 -33.68 -33.82
C TRP A 180 -18.86 -32.54 -34.57
N SER A 181 -19.63 -31.68 -35.22
CA SER A 181 -19.09 -30.48 -35.85
C SER A 181 -19.92 -29.24 -35.55
N HIS A 182 -19.25 -28.10 -35.60
CA HIS A 182 -19.88 -26.80 -35.45
C HIS A 182 -19.31 -25.81 -36.44
N VAL A 183 -20.21 -25.13 -37.14
CA VAL A 183 -19.88 -24.10 -38.13
C VAL A 183 -20.27 -22.75 -37.55
N GLY A 184 -19.32 -21.82 -37.52
CA GLY A 184 -19.57 -20.43 -37.15
C GLY A 184 -18.96 -19.44 -38.14
N ASN A 185 -19.23 -18.16 -37.89
CA ASN A 185 -18.74 -17.07 -38.74
C ASN A 185 -17.24 -16.81 -38.51
N TYR A 186 -16.62 -15.99 -39.36
CA TYR A 186 -15.21 -15.63 -39.26
C TYR A 186 -14.76 -15.09 -37.89
N THR A 187 -15.68 -14.53 -37.10
CA THR A 187 -15.38 -13.97 -35.77
C THR A 187 -14.94 -15.00 -34.73
N ILE A 188 -15.17 -16.30 -34.96
CA ILE A 188 -14.80 -17.37 -34.01
C ILE A 188 -13.52 -18.13 -34.39
N GLU A 189 -12.82 -17.70 -35.44
CA GLU A 189 -11.63 -18.39 -35.98
C GLU A 189 -10.58 -18.69 -34.91
N GLU A 190 -10.23 -17.68 -34.10
CA GLU A 190 -9.22 -17.82 -33.06
C GLU A 190 -9.65 -18.81 -31.96
N SER A 191 -10.91 -18.73 -31.52
CA SER A 191 -11.48 -19.66 -30.54
C SER A 191 -11.50 -21.09 -31.07
N VAL A 192 -11.86 -21.29 -32.35
CA VAL A 192 -11.84 -22.61 -33.01
C VAL A 192 -10.44 -23.19 -33.08
N ARG A 193 -9.45 -22.40 -33.51
CA ARG A 193 -8.05 -22.83 -33.57
C ARG A 193 -7.50 -23.16 -32.19
N SER A 194 -7.70 -22.28 -31.22
CA SER A 194 -7.27 -22.48 -29.83
C SER A 194 -7.90 -23.74 -29.23
N PHE A 195 -9.22 -23.93 -29.39
CA PHE A 195 -9.92 -25.12 -28.89
C PHE A 195 -9.38 -26.40 -29.53
N ARG A 196 -9.17 -26.41 -30.85
CA ARG A 196 -8.58 -27.55 -31.58
C ARG A 196 -7.21 -27.91 -31.01
N ASP A 197 -6.33 -26.92 -30.89
CA ASP A 197 -4.94 -27.13 -30.45
C ASP A 197 -4.90 -27.62 -29.01
N LEU A 198 -5.73 -27.06 -28.12
CA LEU A 198 -5.86 -27.49 -26.74
C LEU A 198 -6.42 -28.92 -26.63
N LEU A 199 -7.43 -29.26 -27.42
CA LEU A 199 -8.01 -30.61 -27.43
C LEU A 199 -6.97 -31.65 -27.88
N LEU A 200 -6.23 -31.39 -28.95
CA LEU A 200 -5.20 -32.30 -29.47
C LEU A 200 -4.02 -32.46 -28.50
N ALA A 201 -3.57 -31.37 -27.89
CA ALA A 201 -2.49 -31.41 -26.90
C ALA A 201 -2.86 -32.24 -25.66
N ARG A 202 -4.14 -32.19 -25.27
CA ARG A 202 -4.65 -32.87 -24.08
C ARG A 202 -5.05 -34.32 -24.33
N SER A 203 -5.63 -34.63 -25.50
CA SER A 203 -6.07 -35.99 -25.83
C SER A 203 -4.95 -37.00 -26.00
N SER A 204 -3.73 -36.52 -26.28
CA SER A 204 -2.52 -37.33 -26.46
C SER A 204 -1.78 -37.64 -25.16
N ASN A 205 -1.86 -36.76 -24.15
CA ASN A 205 -0.97 -36.78 -22.98
C ASN A 205 -1.69 -37.00 -21.63
N MET A 206 -2.93 -37.51 -21.61
CA MET A 206 -3.63 -37.72 -20.35
C MET A 206 -3.29 -39.02 -19.65
N ASP A 207 -2.57 -38.86 -18.53
CA ASP A 207 -2.63 -39.77 -17.41
C ASP A 207 -4.05 -39.84 -16.85
N ASP A 208 -4.45 -41.00 -16.33
CA ASP A 208 -5.77 -41.19 -15.72
C ASP A 208 -5.97 -40.18 -14.57
N PRO A 209 -7.03 -39.36 -14.57
CA PRO A 209 -7.30 -38.40 -13.50
C PRO A 209 -7.32 -39.05 -12.11
N LYS A 210 -7.61 -40.36 -12.02
CA LYS A 210 -7.50 -41.12 -10.76
C LYS A 210 -6.06 -41.23 -10.26
N VAL A 211 -5.10 -41.40 -11.15
CA VAL A 211 -3.66 -41.46 -10.80
C VAL A 211 -3.17 -40.09 -10.35
N LEU A 212 -3.60 -39.04 -11.04
CA LEU A 212 -3.31 -37.65 -10.66
C LEU A 212 -3.98 -37.26 -9.33
N ALA A 213 -5.17 -37.78 -9.03
CA ALA A 213 -5.84 -37.56 -7.75
C ALA A 213 -5.01 -38.14 -6.58
N LEU A 214 -4.43 -39.34 -6.75
CA LEU A 214 -3.61 -39.98 -5.71
C LEU A 214 -2.34 -39.17 -5.39
N SER A 215 -1.65 -38.64 -6.41
CA SER A 215 -0.48 -37.78 -6.17
C SER A 215 -0.90 -36.46 -5.53
N GLN A 216 -2.03 -35.89 -5.95
CA GLN A 216 -2.56 -34.65 -5.38
C GLN A 216 -3.02 -34.81 -3.92
N GLU A 217 -3.52 -35.99 -3.50
CA GLU A 217 -3.83 -36.28 -2.09
C GLU A 217 -2.60 -36.13 -1.19
N GLN A 218 -1.43 -36.56 -1.67
CA GLN A 218 -0.17 -36.37 -0.95
C GLN A 218 0.19 -34.88 -0.84
N VAL A 219 0.01 -34.11 -1.92
CA VAL A 219 0.23 -32.66 -1.92
C VAL A 219 -0.68 -31.96 -0.90
N VAL A 220 -1.98 -32.27 -0.90
CA VAL A 220 -2.95 -31.72 0.06
C VAL A 220 -2.56 -32.06 1.49
N THR A 221 -2.11 -33.30 1.75
CA THR A 221 -1.64 -33.72 3.09
C THR A 221 -0.42 -32.91 3.53
N VAL A 222 0.56 -32.71 2.65
CA VAL A 222 1.76 -31.91 2.96
C VAL A 222 1.40 -30.43 3.18
N LYS A 223 0.51 -29.87 2.36
CA LYS A 223 0.04 -28.48 2.50
C LYS A 223 -0.77 -28.27 3.78
N ASN A 224 -1.57 -29.24 4.19
CA ASN A 224 -2.29 -29.20 5.46
C ASN A 224 -1.31 -29.10 6.64
N ARG A 225 -0.31 -30.01 6.68
CA ARG A 225 0.73 -29.98 7.72
C ARG A 225 1.52 -28.68 7.73
N SER A 226 1.84 -28.13 6.55
CA SER A 226 2.50 -26.83 6.44
C SER A 226 1.64 -25.70 7.00
N THR A 227 0.33 -25.77 6.82
CA THR A 227 -0.63 -24.78 7.33
C THR A 227 -0.68 -24.83 8.86
N ASP A 228 -0.79 -26.04 9.44
CA ASP A 228 -0.74 -26.24 10.90
C ASP A 228 0.54 -25.67 11.51
N ILE A 229 1.69 -25.92 10.88
CA ILE A 229 2.99 -25.39 11.33
C ILE A 229 3.01 -23.86 11.33
N GLU A 230 2.49 -23.21 10.27
CA GLU A 230 2.46 -21.75 10.23
C GLU A 230 1.44 -21.16 11.21
N TYR A 231 0.33 -21.84 11.50
CA TYR A 231 -0.59 -21.44 12.58
C TYR A 231 0.05 -21.50 13.95
N THR A 232 0.81 -22.55 14.27
CA THR A 232 1.56 -22.63 15.54
C THR A 232 2.56 -21.48 15.67
N LYS A 233 3.32 -21.18 14.60
CA LYS A 233 4.25 -20.04 14.58
C LYS A 233 3.53 -18.69 14.71
N LEU A 234 2.32 -18.57 14.18
CA LEU A 234 1.49 -17.37 14.32
C LEU A 234 1.00 -17.20 15.76
N GLN A 235 0.62 -18.28 16.45
CA GLN A 235 0.27 -18.26 17.88
C GLN A 235 1.47 -17.82 18.73
N GLU A 236 2.66 -18.38 18.49
CA GLU A 236 3.89 -17.93 19.17
C GLU A 236 4.19 -16.44 18.93
N ALA A 237 3.92 -15.95 17.72
CA ALA A 237 4.09 -14.53 17.39
C ALA A 237 3.05 -13.63 18.09
N ASP A 238 1.82 -14.09 18.24
CA ASP A 238 0.75 -13.40 18.98
C ASP A 238 1.10 -13.29 20.47
N GLU A 239 1.58 -14.38 21.07
CA GLU A 239 2.05 -14.38 22.46
C GLU A 239 3.20 -13.40 22.68
N ARG A 240 4.19 -13.38 21.77
CA ARG A 240 5.29 -12.40 21.81
C ARG A 240 4.80 -10.96 21.68
N LEU A 241 3.82 -10.71 20.80
CA LEU A 241 3.23 -9.38 20.63
C LEU A 241 2.53 -8.93 21.90
N ARG A 242 1.70 -9.80 22.52
CA ARG A 242 1.02 -9.51 23.78
C ARG A 242 2.01 -9.26 24.91
N GLY A 243 3.05 -10.08 25.04
CA GLY A 243 4.11 -9.87 26.03
C GLY A 243 4.85 -8.55 25.85
N ALA A 244 5.17 -8.17 24.60
CA ALA A 244 5.81 -6.89 24.29
C ALA A 244 4.87 -5.70 24.57
N GLN A 245 3.59 -5.84 24.27
CA GLN A 245 2.58 -4.81 24.53
C GLN A 245 2.41 -4.59 26.04
N TYR A 246 2.24 -5.66 26.81
CA TYR A 246 2.15 -5.58 28.27
C TYR A 246 3.39 -4.94 28.90
N ALA A 247 4.59 -5.30 28.42
CA ALA A 247 5.84 -4.72 28.89
C ALA A 247 5.96 -3.21 28.55
N TYR A 248 5.44 -2.79 27.39
CA TYR A 248 5.38 -1.38 27.01
C TYR A 248 4.39 -0.60 27.85
N GLU A 249 3.17 -1.12 28.04
CA GLU A 249 2.12 -0.49 28.86
C GLU A 249 2.56 -0.33 30.32
N THR A 250 3.19 -1.37 30.89
CA THR A 250 3.79 -1.30 32.23
C THR A 250 4.84 -0.20 32.29
N ALA A 251 5.82 -0.18 31.38
CA ALA A 251 6.87 0.85 31.37
C ALA A 251 6.31 2.26 31.15
N TRP A 252 5.26 2.39 30.32
CA TRP A 252 4.58 3.67 30.10
C TRP A 252 3.90 4.18 31.37
N SER A 253 3.21 3.30 32.09
CA SER A 253 2.57 3.66 33.37
C SER A 253 3.58 4.09 34.44
N GLU A 254 4.73 3.39 34.54
CA GLU A 254 5.84 3.78 35.43
C GLU A 254 6.39 5.17 35.06
N PHE A 255 6.60 5.41 33.76
CA PHE A 255 7.06 6.70 33.26
C PHE A 255 6.05 7.81 33.54
N GLU A 256 4.76 7.57 33.31
CA GLU A 256 3.71 8.55 33.55
C GLU A 256 3.62 8.90 35.03
N ALA A 257 3.68 7.91 35.93
CA ALA A 257 3.72 8.11 37.37
C ALA A 257 4.95 8.93 37.82
N ALA A 258 6.13 8.69 37.23
CA ALA A 258 7.34 9.47 37.53
C ALA A 258 7.32 10.88 36.93
N ARG A 259 6.70 11.06 35.77
CA ARG A 259 6.65 12.34 35.04
C ARG A 259 5.60 13.29 35.61
N LEU A 260 4.46 12.79 36.09
CA LEU A 260 3.33 13.63 36.52
C LEU A 260 3.71 14.66 37.62
N PRO A 261 4.47 14.29 38.67
CA PRO A 261 4.92 15.23 39.70
C PRO A 261 5.80 16.34 39.12
N VAL A 262 6.74 15.98 38.23
CA VAL A 262 7.63 16.94 37.58
C VAL A 262 6.86 17.94 36.72
N VAL A 263 5.91 17.46 35.92
CA VAL A 263 5.09 18.33 35.05
C VAL A 263 4.17 19.22 35.88
N THR A 264 3.56 18.69 36.94
CA THR A 264 2.66 19.46 37.81
C THR A 264 3.42 20.54 38.60
N ASP A 265 4.62 20.26 39.10
CA ASP A 265 5.47 21.27 39.75
C ASP A 265 5.94 22.34 38.76
N LEU A 266 6.40 21.94 37.56
CA LEU A 266 6.74 22.87 36.49
C LEU A 266 5.56 23.77 36.10
N LEU A 267 4.36 23.22 35.98
CA LEU A 267 3.15 24.00 35.70
C LEU A 267 2.79 24.95 36.85
N ALA A 268 2.93 24.52 38.10
CA ALA A 268 2.68 25.37 39.26
C ALA A 268 3.68 26.55 39.32
N ARG A 269 4.96 26.28 39.07
CA ARG A 269 6.01 27.31 38.99
C ARG A 269 5.82 28.22 37.79
N TRP A 270 5.44 27.67 36.63
CA TRP A 270 5.08 28.46 35.46
C TRP A 270 3.93 29.43 35.75
N LYS A 271 2.87 28.96 36.43
CA LYS A 271 1.76 29.84 36.84
C LYS A 271 2.23 30.99 37.74
N LYS A 272 3.22 30.75 38.60
CA LYS A 272 3.84 31.76 39.48
C LYS A 272 4.87 32.66 38.78
N SER A 273 5.33 32.29 37.58
CA SER A 273 6.32 33.06 36.83
C SER A 273 5.79 34.44 36.39
N ASN A 274 6.69 35.42 36.32
CA ASN A 274 6.39 36.79 35.93
C ASN A 274 5.83 36.83 34.49
N VAL A 275 4.87 37.72 34.23
CA VAL A 275 4.20 37.89 32.92
C VAL A 275 5.23 38.11 31.81
N GLY A 276 6.31 38.86 32.08
CA GLY A 276 7.41 39.06 31.13
C GLY A 276 8.09 37.75 30.68
N MET A 277 8.34 36.82 31.61
CA MET A 277 8.92 35.50 31.29
C MET A 277 7.95 34.60 30.54
N LYS A 278 6.65 34.69 30.81
CA LYS A 278 5.60 33.98 30.07
C LYS A 278 5.50 34.48 28.63
N ILE A 279 5.54 35.79 28.41
CA ILE A 279 5.54 36.37 27.07
C ILE A 279 6.81 35.98 26.33
N ALA A 280 7.98 36.12 26.95
CA ALA A 280 9.26 35.74 26.34
C ALA A 280 9.28 34.27 25.93
N SER A 281 8.83 33.35 26.78
CA SER A 281 8.84 31.92 26.48
C SER A 281 7.82 31.50 25.40
N VAL A 282 6.69 32.18 25.26
CA VAL A 282 5.74 31.95 24.15
C VAL A 282 6.27 32.53 22.83
N VAL A 283 6.86 33.72 22.87
CA VAL A 283 7.43 34.39 21.68
C VAL A 283 8.66 33.65 21.18
N PHE A 284 9.64 33.37 22.05
CA PHE A 284 10.90 32.70 21.70
C PHE A 284 10.76 31.17 21.57
N GLY A 285 9.68 30.58 22.10
CA GLY A 285 9.38 29.15 21.96
C GLY A 285 8.60 28.87 20.66
N PRO A 286 7.29 28.59 20.74
CA PRO A 286 6.50 28.10 19.61
C PRO A 286 6.41 29.09 18.42
N VAL A 287 6.31 30.40 18.67
CA VAL A 287 6.13 31.39 17.58
C VAL A 287 7.39 31.51 16.73
N LEU A 288 8.55 31.65 17.35
CA LEU A 288 9.83 31.77 16.64
C LEU A 288 10.23 30.44 15.99
N LEU A 289 9.86 29.30 16.58
CA LEU A 289 10.09 27.96 16.01
C LEU A 289 9.21 27.71 14.77
N LEU A 290 7.95 28.13 14.78
CA LEU A 290 7.07 28.08 13.60
C LEU A 290 7.57 29.00 12.49
N ALA A 291 7.99 30.22 12.83
CA ALA A 291 8.59 31.15 11.87
C ALA A 291 9.87 30.57 11.24
N TRP A 292 10.67 29.83 12.02
CA TRP A 292 11.86 29.14 11.55
C TRP A 292 11.54 27.97 10.60
N ILE A 293 10.61 27.09 10.99
CA ILE A 293 10.16 25.97 10.14
C ILE A 293 9.59 26.49 8.81
N ALA A 294 8.77 27.54 8.85
CA ALA A 294 8.26 28.19 7.65
C ALA A 294 9.40 28.74 6.77
N GLY A 295 10.42 29.36 7.37
CA GLY A 295 11.60 29.85 6.65
C GLY A 295 12.40 28.75 5.94
N ILE A 296 12.45 27.54 6.49
CA ILE A 296 13.12 26.38 5.88
C ILE A 296 12.27 25.74 4.78
N ILE A 297 10.97 25.54 5.03
CA ILE A 297 10.07 24.87 4.08
C ILE A 297 9.84 25.75 2.83
N PHE A 298 9.69 27.06 3.03
CA PHE A 298 9.40 28.00 1.94
C PHE A 298 10.65 28.72 1.40
N GLY A 299 11.82 28.49 1.99
CA GLY A 299 13.09 29.07 1.57
C GLY A 299 13.86 28.17 0.60
N ASN A 300 14.35 28.73 -0.50
CA ASN A 300 15.29 28.02 -1.38
C ASN A 300 16.73 28.19 -0.83
N PRO A 301 17.39 27.12 -0.35
CA PRO A 301 18.65 27.22 0.37
C PRO A 301 19.83 27.73 -0.48
N ASN A 302 19.71 27.69 -1.81
CA ASN A 302 20.81 28.01 -2.72
C ASN A 302 20.80 29.45 -3.25
N THR A 303 19.81 30.28 -2.92
CA THR A 303 19.60 31.58 -3.60
C THR A 303 19.36 32.77 -2.69
N SER A 304 19.18 32.58 -1.37
CA SER A 304 18.84 33.70 -0.48
C SER A 304 19.67 33.74 0.80
N PRO A 305 20.37 34.85 1.09
CA PRO A 305 21.06 35.06 2.38
C PRO A 305 20.08 35.03 3.57
N ILE A 306 18.78 35.19 3.31
CA ILE A 306 17.70 35.08 4.30
C ILE A 306 17.61 33.65 4.85
N VAL A 307 17.86 32.62 4.04
CA VAL A 307 17.83 31.22 4.50
C VAL A 307 19.04 30.93 5.39
N ALA A 308 20.22 31.46 5.05
CA ALA A 308 21.41 31.33 5.90
C ALA A 308 21.24 32.03 7.26
N ILE A 309 20.66 33.23 7.28
CA ILE A 309 20.33 33.96 8.51
C ILE A 309 19.26 33.21 9.32
N ALA A 310 18.25 32.63 8.66
CA ALA A 310 17.23 31.83 9.32
C ALA A 310 17.82 30.55 9.96
N VAL A 311 18.72 29.85 9.28
CA VAL A 311 19.42 28.68 9.84
C VAL A 311 20.26 29.08 11.06
N LEU A 312 20.99 30.20 11.00
CA LEU A 312 21.79 30.70 12.11
C LEU A 312 20.93 31.17 13.30
N ALA A 313 19.81 31.84 13.02
CA ALA A 313 18.82 32.22 14.04
C ALA A 313 18.19 30.98 14.70
N GLY A 314 17.90 29.92 13.94
CA GLY A 314 17.42 28.65 14.49
C GLY A 314 18.46 27.95 15.36
N PHE A 315 19.73 27.98 14.98
CA PHE A 315 20.80 27.46 15.82
C PHE A 315 20.91 28.22 17.15
N VAL A 316 20.86 29.56 17.10
CA VAL A 316 20.81 30.41 18.31
C VAL A 316 19.56 30.13 19.15
N GLN A 317 18.41 29.87 18.51
CA GLN A 317 17.18 29.53 19.21
C GLN A 317 17.28 28.16 19.92
N VAL A 318 17.79 27.12 19.25
CA VAL A 318 18.01 25.81 19.87
C VAL A 318 18.97 25.92 21.05
N LEU A 319 20.06 26.69 20.90
CA LEU A 319 20.99 26.97 21.99
C LEU A 319 20.32 27.74 23.14
N SER A 320 19.48 28.73 22.83
CA SER A 320 18.76 29.52 23.85
C SER A 320 17.75 28.67 24.62
N VAL A 321 17.02 27.78 23.94
CA VAL A 321 16.09 26.83 24.56
C VAL A 321 16.84 25.79 25.39
N ALA A 322 17.98 25.28 24.90
CA ALA A 322 18.83 24.38 25.66
C ALA A 322 19.40 25.07 26.91
N PHE A 323 19.87 26.32 26.78
CA PHE A 323 20.37 27.12 27.89
C PHE A 323 19.26 27.41 28.92
N LEU A 324 18.05 27.77 28.48
CA LEU A 324 16.89 27.91 29.35
C LEU A 324 16.56 26.60 30.06
N GLY A 325 16.59 25.47 29.36
CA GLY A 325 16.37 24.14 29.95
C GLY A 325 17.40 23.80 31.02
N VAL A 326 18.68 24.07 30.77
CA VAL A 326 19.77 23.90 31.75
C VAL A 326 19.61 24.87 32.93
N TYR A 327 19.29 26.13 32.66
CA TYR A 327 19.03 27.15 33.68
C TYR A 327 17.88 26.73 34.61
N TYR A 328 16.73 26.33 34.06
CA TYR A 328 15.61 25.84 34.86
C TYR A 328 15.94 24.57 35.63
N ARG A 329 16.79 23.67 35.09
CA ARG A 329 17.26 22.48 35.81
C ARG A 329 18.16 22.86 36.99
N ILE A 330 19.07 23.82 36.80
CA ILE A 330 19.96 24.32 37.88
C ILE A 330 19.13 25.07 38.93
N GLU A 331 18.20 25.94 38.51
CA GLU A 331 17.29 26.66 39.41
C GLU A 331 16.41 25.69 40.21
N TYR A 332 15.89 24.64 39.58
CA TYR A 332 15.14 23.57 40.26
C TYR A 332 16.00 22.85 41.31
N ARG A 333 17.25 22.49 40.99
CA ARG A 333 18.18 21.85 41.94
C ARG A 333 18.56 22.76 43.11
N LEU A 334 18.80 24.04 42.85
CA LEU A 334 19.15 25.02 43.88
C LEU A 334 17.95 25.32 44.80
N LEU A 335 16.75 25.47 44.25
CA LEU A 335 15.54 25.74 45.02
C LEU A 335 15.01 24.52 45.81
N LYS A 336 15.42 23.29 45.45
CA LYS A 336 15.09 22.08 46.22
C LYS A 336 16.08 21.83 47.37
N THR A 337 17.34 22.27 47.21
CA THR A 337 18.38 22.15 48.24
C THR A 337 18.39 23.32 49.24
N LEU A 338 17.88 24.48 48.85
CA LEU A 338 17.65 25.60 49.76
C LEU A 338 16.25 25.48 50.39
N PRO A 339 16.12 25.40 51.73
CA PRO A 339 14.82 25.47 52.37
C PRO A 339 14.14 26.78 51.97
N SER A 340 12.80 26.80 51.94
CA SER A 340 12.00 27.93 51.49
C SER A 340 12.29 29.20 52.30
N GLU A 341 13.36 29.90 51.98
CA GLU A 341 13.76 31.13 52.62
C GLU A 341 13.20 32.29 51.82
N SER A 342 11.90 32.51 52.03
CA SER A 342 11.32 33.86 51.95
C SER A 342 12.02 34.85 52.91
N SER A 343 12.97 34.41 53.73
CA SER A 343 13.86 35.19 54.59
C SER A 343 15.14 35.72 53.92
N ASN A 344 15.57 35.18 52.76
CA ASN A 344 16.90 35.51 52.22
C ASN A 344 16.98 36.78 51.39
N PHE A 345 15.88 37.24 50.78
CA PHE A 345 15.93 38.52 50.07
C PHE A 345 16.10 39.68 51.06
N GLU A 346 15.43 39.63 52.22
CA GLU A 346 15.64 40.60 53.31
C GLU A 346 17.04 40.52 53.91
N SER A 347 17.63 39.32 54.04
CA SER A 347 18.99 39.13 54.57
C SER A 347 20.04 39.72 53.63
N ILE A 348 19.90 39.51 52.32
CA ILE A 348 20.79 40.06 51.29
C ILE A 348 20.63 41.58 51.19
N VAL A 349 19.41 42.11 51.23
CA VAL A 349 19.17 43.57 51.24
C VAL A 349 19.75 44.21 52.51
N ARG A 350 19.60 43.60 53.70
CA ARG A 350 20.22 44.08 54.95
C ARG A 350 21.75 43.99 54.93
N PHE A 351 22.32 43.01 54.23
CA PHE A 351 23.77 42.88 54.06
C PHE A 351 24.34 44.02 53.20
N PHE A 352 23.68 44.33 52.07
CA PHE A 352 24.08 45.47 51.23
C PHE A 352 23.83 46.83 51.91
N ASP A 353 22.76 46.98 52.69
CA ASP A 353 22.51 48.21 53.47
C ASP A 353 23.57 48.42 54.58
N LYS A 354 24.05 47.34 55.21
CA LYS A 354 25.19 47.39 56.15
C LYS A 354 26.52 47.78 55.48
N LEU A 355 26.76 47.30 54.27
CA LEU A 355 27.96 47.65 53.50
C LEU A 355 27.92 49.12 53.04
N HIS A 356 26.75 49.61 52.64
CA HIS A 356 26.59 51.01 52.21
C HIS A 356 26.71 52.00 53.37
N LYS A 357 26.20 51.67 54.57
CA LYS A 357 26.37 52.48 55.78
C LYS A 357 27.81 52.52 56.29
N ARG A 358 28.57 51.44 56.15
CA ARG A 358 30.01 51.43 56.50
C ARG A 358 30.87 52.25 55.55
N ARG A 359 30.46 52.40 54.29
CA ARG A 359 31.20 53.16 53.28
C ARG A 359 30.95 54.67 53.36
N ASN A 360 29.80 55.11 53.89
CA ASN A 360 29.43 56.52 53.97
C ASN A 360 29.54 57.10 55.39
N GLY A 361 30.05 56.33 56.35
CA GLY A 361 30.23 56.73 57.75
C GLY A 361 31.69 56.75 58.21
N ALA A 362 32.64 56.89 57.29
CA ALA A 362 34.06 57.09 57.56
C ALA A 362 34.51 58.45 57.01
#